data_AF-A0A2E0AKD6-F1
#
_entry.id   AF-A0A2E0AKD6-F1
#
_cell.length_a   1.000
_cell.length_b   1.000
_cell.length_c   1.000
_cell.angle_alpha   90.00
_cell.angle_beta   90.00
_cell.angle_gamma   90.00
#
_symmetry.space_group_name_H-M   'P 1'
#
loop_
_entity.id
_entity.type
_entity.pdbx_description
1 polymer ?
#
loop_
_entity_poly.entity_id
_entity_poly.type
_entity_poly.pdbx_seq_one_letter_code
_entity_poly.pdbx_strand_id
1 'polypeptide(L)'
;MLLDMSSSSLTINALLQEALNEPDVGTTARFRWHATPVGIAALWIESTPPSTPPFEDAVQEGLKVGLDLSREEREFHQVQQGLVLLFHS
;
A
#
# COMPACT_ATOMS: atom_id res chain seq x y z
N MET A 1 11.02 30.24 9.71
CA MET A 1 10.72 28.85 10.10
C MET A 1 10.99 27.97 8.89
N LEU A 2 12.18 27.36 8.86
CA LEU A 2 12.49 26.29 7.90
C LEU A 2 11.87 25.02 8.47
N LEU A 3 10.72 24.60 7.92
CA LEU A 3 10.24 23.24 8.13
C LEU A 3 10.64 22.44 6.89
N ASP A 4 11.85 21.90 7.02
CA ASP A 4 12.38 20.69 6.43
C ASP A 4 11.40 19.91 5.54
N MET A 5 11.69 19.89 4.23
CA MET A 5 11.08 19.01 3.22
C MET A 5 11.50 17.53 3.41
N SER A 6 11.53 17.06 4.65
CA SER A 6 11.92 15.72 5.10
C SER A 6 10.81 15.05 5.94
N SER A 7 9.66 15.70 6.12
CA SER A 7 8.56 15.22 6.98
C SER A 7 7.55 14.31 6.26
N SER A 8 7.61 14.19 4.93
CA SER A 8 6.58 13.47 4.17
C SER A 8 6.63 11.95 4.39
N SER A 9 7.82 11.34 4.43
CA SER A 9 7.95 9.88 4.57
C SER A 9 7.63 9.36 5.98
N LEU A 10 7.91 10.12 7.04
CA LEU A 10 7.55 9.72 8.41
C LEU A 10 6.04 9.72 8.62
N THR A 11 5.35 10.71 8.02
CA THR A 11 3.89 10.83 8.12
C THR A 11 3.19 9.72 7.35
N ILE A 12 3.64 9.40 6.13
CA ILE A 12 3.04 8.33 5.32
C ILE A 12 3.17 6.97 5.99
N ASN A 13 4.33 6.62 6.55
CA ASN A 13 4.49 5.32 7.24
C ASN A 13 3.58 5.22 8.47
N ALA A 14 3.43 6.30 9.24
CA ALA A 14 2.53 6.33 10.39
C ALA A 14 1.05 6.16 9.95
N LEU A 15 0.63 6.92 8.93
CA LEU A 15 -0.72 6.83 8.36
C LEU A 15 -1.02 5.44 7.78
N LEU A 16 -0.06 4.84 7.07
CA LEU A 16 -0.16 3.47 6.59
C LEU A 16 -0.30 2.50 7.76
N GLN A 17 0.54 2.61 8.78
CA GLN A 17 0.50 1.72 9.93
C GLN A 17 -0.84 1.81 10.68
N GLU A 18 -1.44 2.99 10.79
CA GLU A 18 -2.79 3.17 11.32
C GLU A 18 -3.85 2.54 10.41
N ALA A 19 -3.80 2.81 9.10
CA ALA A 19 -4.77 2.27 8.14
C ALA A 19 -4.67 0.74 7.97
N LEU A 20 -3.50 0.14 8.20
CA LEU A 20 -3.32 -1.31 8.24
C LEU A 20 -3.95 -1.96 9.48
N ASN A 21 -4.19 -1.19 10.55
CA ASN A 21 -4.95 -1.66 11.70
C ASN A 21 -6.47 -1.52 11.49
N GLU A 22 -6.90 -0.74 10.49
CA GLU A 22 -8.30 -0.67 10.08
C GLU A 22 -8.74 -1.94 9.34
N PRO A 23 -10.05 -2.24 9.30
CA PRO A 23 -10.56 -3.38 8.56
C PRO A 23 -10.12 -3.33 7.09
N ASP A 24 -9.68 -4.47 6.58
CA ASP A 24 -9.34 -4.59 5.17
C ASP A 24 -10.58 -4.41 4.29
N VAL A 25 -10.39 -3.70 3.18
CA VAL A 25 -11.36 -3.56 2.09
C VAL A 25 -11.61 -4.91 1.44
N GLY A 26 -10.56 -5.73 1.39
CA GLY A 26 -10.61 -7.09 0.91
C GLY A 26 -9.24 -7.74 1.00
N THR A 27 -9.22 -9.06 0.84
CA THR A 27 -7.99 -9.83 0.80
C THR A 27 -7.99 -10.70 -0.46
N THR A 28 -6.85 -10.77 -1.14
CA THR A 28 -6.63 -11.60 -2.32
C THR A 28 -5.56 -12.66 -2.04
N ALA A 29 -4.99 -13.28 -3.07
CA ALA A 29 -4.07 -14.38 -2.90
C ALA A 29 -2.75 -13.93 -2.27
N ARG A 30 -2.26 -12.74 -2.66
CA ARG A 30 -0.95 -12.22 -2.23
C ARG A 30 -1.02 -10.92 -1.45
N PHE A 31 -2.15 -10.21 -1.55
CA PHE A 31 -2.29 -8.88 -0.98
C PHE A 31 -3.51 -8.77 -0.08
N ARG A 32 -3.38 -7.97 0.97
CA ARG A 32 -4.49 -7.43 1.73
C ARG A 32 -4.66 -5.97 1.39
N TRP A 33 -5.88 -5.59 1.08
CA TRP A 33 -6.24 -4.27 0.58
C TRP A 33 -6.81 -3.42 1.71
N HIS A 34 -6.23 -2.25 1.93
CA HIS A 34 -6.68 -1.29 2.92
C HIS A 34 -6.98 0.03 2.23
N ALA A 35 -8.13 0.61 2.53
CA ALA A 35 -8.43 1.98 2.16
C ALA A 35 -7.76 2.89 3.17
N THR A 36 -6.91 3.77 2.70
CA THR A 36 -6.20 4.75 3.52
C THR A 36 -6.63 6.16 3.11
N PRO A 37 -6.42 7.17 3.95
CA PRO A 37 -6.71 8.56 3.59
C PRO A 37 -5.90 9.07 2.38
N VAL A 38 -4.77 8.44 2.08
CA VAL A 38 -3.88 8.79 0.96
C VAL A 38 -4.31 8.06 -0.33
N GLY A 39 -4.95 6.89 -0.22
CA GLY A 39 -5.30 6.04 -1.35
C GLY A 39 -5.43 4.57 -0.93
N ILE A 40 -5.13 3.64 -1.81
CA ILE A 40 -5.22 2.19 -1.54
C ILE A 40 -3.87 1.63 -1.15
N ALA A 41 -3.79 0.97 0.01
CA ALA A 41 -2.62 0.24 0.45
C ALA A 41 -2.80 -1.27 0.25
N ALA A 42 -1.92 -1.87 -0.56
CA ALA A 42 -1.79 -3.30 -0.74
C ALA A 42 -0.66 -3.85 0.14
N LEU A 43 -1.02 -4.42 1.28
CA LEU A 43 -0.09 -5.12 2.17
C LEU A 43 0.21 -6.51 1.61
N TRP A 44 1.49 -6.82 1.45
CA TRP A 44 1.94 -8.16 1.09
C TRP A 44 1.70 -9.15 2.24
N ILE A 45 0.96 -10.22 1.97
CA ILE A 45 0.62 -11.25 2.96
C ILE A 45 1.14 -12.65 2.60
N GLU A 46 1.75 -12.81 1.43
CA GLU A 46 2.30 -14.10 1.01
C GLU A 46 3.60 -14.41 1.77
N SER A 47 3.81 -15.69 2.09
CA SER A 47 4.93 -16.16 2.92
C SER A 47 6.32 -15.81 2.36
N THR A 48 6.41 -15.66 1.04
CA THR A 48 7.66 -15.37 0.35
C THR A 48 7.72 -13.88 0.02
N PRO A 49 8.62 -13.10 0.62
CA PRO A 49 8.77 -11.70 0.24
C PRO A 49 9.26 -11.61 -1.21
N PRO A 50 8.65 -10.75 -2.04
CA PRO A 50 9.01 -10.63 -3.43
C PRO A 50 10.34 -9.85 -3.51
N SER A 51 11.20 -10.23 -4.46
CA SER A 51 12.50 -9.54 -4.63
C SER A 51 12.36 -8.13 -5.20
N THR A 52 11.25 -7.86 -5.89
CA THR A 52 10.89 -6.55 -6.44
C THR A 52 9.43 -6.25 -6.09
N PRO A 53 9.03 -4.97 -5.95
CA PRO A 53 7.65 -4.62 -5.65
C PRO A 53 6.72 -5.13 -6.77
N PRO A 54 5.82 -6.09 -6.50
CA PRO A 54 5.01 -6.74 -7.52
C PRO A 54 3.78 -5.89 -7.88
N PHE A 55 4.03 -4.69 -8.40
CA PHE A 55 2.97 -3.75 -8.79
C PHE A 55 2.03 -4.32 -9.85
N GLU A 56 2.55 -5.12 -10.78
CA GLU A 56 1.73 -5.72 -11.83
C GLU A 56 0.75 -6.74 -11.26
N ASP A 57 1.21 -7.61 -10.36
CA ASP A 57 0.32 -8.54 -9.64
C ASP A 57 -0.70 -7.79 -8.78
N ALA A 58 -0.28 -6.71 -8.10
CA ALA A 58 -1.18 -5.88 -7.33
C ALA A 58 -2.26 -5.22 -8.23
N VAL A 59 -1.92 -4.65 -9.38
CA VAL A 59 -2.92 -4.08 -10.31
C VAL A 59 -3.88 -5.17 -10.80
N GLN A 60 -3.37 -6.36 -11.16
CA GLN A 60 -4.21 -7.48 -11.61
C GLN A 60 -5.12 -8.03 -10.50
N GLU A 61 -4.64 -8.12 -9.26
CA GLU A 61 -5.43 -8.57 -8.11
C GLU A 61 -6.40 -7.49 -7.62
N GLY A 62 -6.00 -6.23 -7.65
CA GLY A 62 -6.83 -5.07 -7.36
C GLY A 62 -8.07 -5.05 -8.25
N LEU A 63 -7.90 -5.28 -9.55
CA LEU A 63 -9.03 -5.38 -10.48
C LEU A 63 -10.02 -6.51 -10.11
N LYS A 64 -9.55 -7.61 -9.50
CA LYS A 64 -10.42 -8.72 -9.06
C LYS A 64 -11.28 -8.34 -7.85
N VAL A 65 -10.80 -7.42 -7.01
CA VAL A 65 -11.57 -6.87 -5.88
C VAL A 65 -12.31 -5.58 -6.24
N GLY A 66 -12.25 -5.15 -7.51
CA GLY A 66 -12.94 -3.95 -8.00
C GLY A 66 -12.17 -2.65 -7.79
N LEU A 67 -10.87 -2.71 -7.54
CA LEU A 67 -9.97 -1.57 -7.42
C LEU A 67 -9.21 -1.38 -8.74
N ASP A 68 -9.46 -0.28 -9.47
CA ASP A 68 -8.76 0.04 -10.72
C ASP A 68 -7.55 0.94 -10.47
N LEU A 69 -6.43 0.30 -10.14
CA LEU A 69 -5.16 0.96 -9.78
C LEU A 69 -4.29 1.26 -11.01
N SER A 70 -4.79 1.00 -12.22
CA SER A 70 -4.00 1.06 -13.45
C SER A 70 -3.45 2.46 -13.76
N ARG A 71 -4.19 3.49 -13.33
CA ARG A 71 -3.89 4.91 -13.56
C ARG A 71 -3.36 5.65 -12.34
N GLU A 72 -3.25 4.97 -11.20
CA GLU A 72 -2.77 5.58 -9.96
C GLU A 72 -1.23 5.62 -9.92
N GLU A 73 -0.71 6.60 -9.19
CA GLU A 73 0.69 6.63 -8.79
C GLU A 73 0.95 5.48 -7.82
N ARG A 74 2.14 4.88 -7.93
CA ARG A 74 2.46 3.63 -7.24
C ARG A 74 3.75 3.83 -6.47
N GLU A 75 3.63 3.78 -5.16
CA GLU A 75 4.74 3.85 -4.23
C GLU A 75 4.85 2.56 -3.45
N PHE A 76 6.04 2.26 -2.95
CA PHE A 76 6.23 1.13 -2.05
C PHE A 76 6.82 1.62 -0.75
N HIS A 77 6.28 1.12 0.35
CA HIS A 77 6.70 1.43 1.70
C HIS A 77 6.96 0.15 2.45
N GLN A 78 8.09 0.11 3.15
CA GLN A 78 8.43 -1.01 3.99
C GLN A 78 8.11 -0.62 5.43
N VAL A 79 7.06 -1.22 5.98
CA VAL A 79 6.56 -0.97 7.34
C VAL A 79 6.82 -2.20 8.21
N GLN A 80 6.49 -2.09 9.51
CA GLN A 80 6.66 -3.19 10.46
C GLN A 80 5.83 -4.43 10.08
N GLN A 81 4.65 -4.24 9.47
CA GLN A 81 3.82 -5.36 9.01
C GLN A 81 4.36 -6.06 7.76
N GLY A 82 5.23 -5.41 6.97
CA GLY A 82 5.77 -5.96 5.73
C GLY A 82 5.90 -4.94 4.61
N LEU A 83 5.95 -5.44 3.38
CA LEU A 83 5.94 -4.61 2.18
C LEU A 83 4.51 -4.14 1.89
N VAL A 84 4.35 -2.83 1.71
CA VAL A 84 3.09 -2.20 1.34
C VAL A 84 3.27 -1.48 0.02
N LEU A 85 2.36 -1.71 -0.92
CA LEU A 85 2.28 -0.94 -2.15
C LEU A 85 1.14 0.07 -1.98
N LEU A 86 1.47 1.35 -2.02
CA LEU A 86 0.51 2.44 -1.94
C LEU A 86 0.16 2.91 -3.35
N PHE A 87 -1.13 2.99 -3.62
CA PHE A 87 -1.69 3.52 -4.84
C PHE A 87 -2.47 4.79 -4.50
N HIS A 88 -2.11 5.93 -5.10
CA HIS A 88 -2.76 7.21 -4.84
C HIS A 88 -2.89 8.05 -6.12
N SER A 89 -3.76 9.07 -6.10
CA SER A 89 -4.09 9.90 -7.27
C SER A 89 -3.79 11.37 -7.04
#